data_AF-A0A1Q5J401-F1
#
_entry.id   AF-A0A1Q5J401-F1
#
_cell.length_a   1.000
_cell.length_b   1.000
_cell.length_c   1.000
_cell.angle_alpha   90.00
_cell.angle_beta   90.00
_cell.angle_gamma   90.00
#
_symmetry.space_group_name_H-M   'P 1'
#
loop_
_entity.id
_entity.type
_entity.pdbx_description
1 polymer ?
#
loop_
_entity_poly.entity_id
_entity_poly.type
_entity_poly.pdbx_seq_one_letter_code
_entity_poly.pdbx_strand_id
1 'polypeptide(L)'
;MPWELREHAGRHYAVLFHYALPDDAWSVELSEARPASTGRPEDPDAAVTHLPGAPVLAVLVPNEDPELEPTVRIFSPEGHVVPYGILRWFMEQAADQVERCRVAFEQGEPDELG
;
A
#
# COMPACT_ATOMS: atom_id res chain seq x y z
N MET A 1 -9.02 -7.37 -3.83
CA MET A 1 -8.20 -6.15 -3.73
C MET A 1 -6.83 -6.48 -4.30
N PRO A 2 -6.40 -5.89 -5.42
CA PRO A 2 -5.05 -6.11 -5.91
C PRO A 2 -4.06 -5.39 -4.98
N TRP A 3 -3.05 -6.11 -4.53
CA TRP A 3 -1.85 -5.54 -3.93
C TRP A 3 -0.72 -5.68 -4.93
N GLU A 4 0.22 -4.75 -4.91
CA GLU A 4 1.43 -4.84 -5.72
C GLU A 4 2.47 -5.67 -4.98
N LEU A 5 3.16 -6.58 -5.69
CA LEU A 5 4.14 -7.49 -5.10
C LEU A 5 5.54 -7.20 -5.64
N ARG A 6 6.54 -7.21 -4.75
CA ARG A 6 7.95 -7.10 -5.13
C ARG A 6 8.82 -8.06 -4.34
N GLU A 7 9.64 -8.83 -5.04
CA GLU A 7 10.68 -9.65 -4.43
C GLU A 7 11.96 -8.83 -4.22
N HIS A 8 12.62 -9.05 -3.08
CA HIS A 8 13.97 -8.55 -2.82
C HIS A 8 14.76 -9.55 -1.96
N ALA A 9 15.85 -10.07 -2.52
CA ALA A 9 16.74 -11.04 -1.85
C ALA A 9 15.98 -12.26 -1.28
N GLY A 10 15.02 -12.82 -2.02
CA GLY A 10 14.23 -13.98 -1.60
C GLY A 10 13.10 -13.67 -0.60
N ARG A 11 12.93 -12.42 -0.16
CA ARG A 11 11.77 -11.98 0.61
C ARG A 11 10.76 -11.28 -0.30
N HIS A 12 9.48 -11.45 0.00
CA HIS A 12 8.40 -10.82 -0.76
C HIS A 12 7.80 -9.68 0.05
N TYR A 13 7.51 -8.57 -0.61
CA TYR A 13 6.92 -7.37 -0.03
C TYR A 13 5.66 -7.02 -0.81
N ALA A 14 4.62 -6.63 -0.08
CA ALA A 14 3.35 -6.25 -0.68
C ALA A 14 2.99 -4.81 -0.31
N VAL A 15 2.44 -4.08 -1.29
CA VAL A 15 1.80 -2.79 -1.09
C VAL A 15 0.30 -2.95 -1.28
N LEU A 16 -0.46 -2.72 -0.21
CA LEU A 16 -1.91 -2.78 -0.20
C LEU A 16 -2.49 -1.35 -0.25
N PHE A 17 -3.50 -1.16 -1.08
CA PHE A 17 -4.26 0.08 -1.19
C PHE A 17 -5.68 -0.14 -0.68
N HIS A 18 -6.14 0.66 0.29
CA HIS A 18 -7.52 0.64 0.74
C HIS A 18 -7.95 2.00 1.29
N TYR A 19 -9.26 2.25 1.34
CA TYR A 19 -9.79 3.46 1.96
C TYR A 19 -9.93 3.26 3.47
N ALA A 20 -9.18 4.02 4.26
CA ALA A 20 -9.23 3.97 5.71
C ALA A 20 -10.32 4.91 6.24
N LEU A 21 -11.55 4.41 6.35
CA LEU A 21 -12.72 5.19 6.79
C LEU A 21 -12.51 6.00 8.08
N PRO A 22 -11.83 5.49 9.14
CA PRO A 22 -11.59 6.30 10.35
C PRO A 22 -10.66 7.49 10.14
N ASP A 23 -9.82 7.44 9.11
CA ASP A 23 -8.83 8.47 8.78
C ASP A 23 -9.29 9.36 7.61
N ASP A 24 -10.41 8.99 6.98
CA ASP A 24 -10.96 9.62 5.78
C ASP A 24 -9.93 9.86 4.67
N ALA A 25 -9.12 8.83 4.44
CA ALA A 25 -7.96 8.89 3.56
C ALA A 25 -7.70 7.54 2.90
N TRP A 26 -7.00 7.57 1.77
CA TRP A 26 -6.40 6.37 1.19
C TRP A 26 -5.20 5.92 2.01
N SER A 27 -5.21 4.66 2.46
CA SER A 27 -4.08 4.01 3.10
C SER A 27 -3.29 3.20 2.06
N VAL A 28 -1.99 3.51 1.97
CA VAL A 28 -1.00 2.76 1.18
C VAL A 28 -0.09 2.05 2.17
N GLU A 29 -0.25 0.74 2.33
CA GLU A 29 0.40 -0.03 3.39
C GLU A 29 1.50 -0.92 2.84
N LEU A 30 2.68 -0.88 3.47
CA LEU A 30 3.77 -1.81 3.20
C LEU A 30 3.76 -2.95 4.23
N SER A 31 3.84 -4.18 3.74
CA SER A 31 4.04 -5.37 4.58
C SER A 31 5.03 -6.34 3.94
N GLU A 32 5.64 -7.19 4.76
CA GLU A 32 6.29 -8.39 4.26
C GLU A 32 5.21 -9.42 3.91
N ALA A 33 5.17 -9.82 2.65
CA ALA A 33 4.19 -10.76 2.15
C ALA A 33 4.56 -12.19 2.56
N ARG A 34 3.55 -12.96 2.97
CA ARG A 34 3.70 -14.37 3.34
C ARG A 34 3.14 -15.24 2.23
N PRO A 35 3.75 -16.40 1.94
CA PRO A 35 3.14 -17.37 1.04
C PRO A 35 1.79 -17.79 1.64
N ALA A 36 0.71 -17.66 0.87
CA ALA A 36 -0.53 -18.32 1.17
C ALA A 36 -0.27 -19.81 1.13
N SER A 37 -0.37 -20.49 2.27
CA SER A 37 -0.44 -21.94 2.27
C SER A 37 -1.73 -22.33 1.58
N THR A 38 -1.69 -22.54 0.26
CA THR A 38 -2.74 -23.26 -0.44
C THR A 38 -2.65 -24.70 0.04
N GLY A 39 -3.57 -25.09 0.94
CA GLY A 39 -3.55 -26.41 1.55
C GLY A 39 -3.67 -27.52 0.51
N ARG A 40 -2.52 -28.07 0.06
CA ARG A 40 -2.26 -29.46 -0.29
C ARG A 40 -0.78 -29.61 -0.65
N PRO A 41 -0.03 -30.60 -0.12
CA PRO A 41 1.40 -30.73 -0.38
C PRO A 41 1.74 -31.43 -1.72
N GLU A 42 0.85 -31.43 -2.73
CA GLU A 42 0.94 -32.38 -3.86
C GLU A 42 1.23 -31.73 -5.23
N ASP A 43 1.33 -30.40 -5.33
CA ASP A 43 1.67 -29.75 -6.59
C ASP A 43 2.91 -28.84 -6.42
N PRO A 44 4.10 -29.30 -6.83
CA PRO A 44 5.32 -28.50 -6.80
C PRO A 44 5.33 -27.37 -7.84
N ASP A 45 4.35 -27.32 -8.76
CA ASP A 45 4.22 -26.31 -9.81
C ASP A 45 3.07 -25.31 -9.52
N ALA A 46 2.38 -25.46 -8.39
CA ALA A 46 1.37 -24.50 -7.96
C ALA A 46 2.03 -23.14 -7.67
N ALA A 47 1.63 -22.12 -8.42
CA ALA A 47 2.10 -20.76 -8.23
C ALA A 47 1.84 -20.29 -6.79
N VAL A 48 2.92 -20.06 -6.03
CA VAL A 48 2.83 -19.58 -4.64
C VAL A 48 2.23 -18.18 -4.64
N THR A 49 0.98 -18.08 -4.21
CA THR A 49 0.31 -16.79 -4.04
C THR A 49 0.82 -16.14 -2.77
N HIS A 50 1.44 -14.95 -2.87
CA HIS A 50 1.88 -14.19 -1.70
C HIS A 50 0.79 -13.20 -1.27
N LEU A 51 0.42 -13.24 0.02
CA LEU A 51 -0.56 -12.34 0.63
C LEU A 51 0.15 -11.27 1.49
N PRO A 52 -0.37 -10.03 1.53
CA PRO A 52 0.10 -9.01 2.46
C PRO A 52 0.08 -9.52 3.90
N GLY A 53 1.16 -9.26 4.63
CA GLY A 53 1.26 -9.57 6.05
C GLY A 53 0.75 -8.42 6.93
N ALA A 54 1.20 -8.39 8.18
CA ALA A 54 0.96 -7.24 9.05
C ALA A 54 1.71 -6.00 8.50
N PRO A 55 1.07 -4.82 8.47
CA PRO A 55 1.70 -3.61 7.95
C PRO A 55 2.82 -3.16 8.88
N VAL A 56 3.93 -2.72 8.29
CA VAL A 56 5.08 -2.14 9.01
C VAL A 56 5.14 -0.63 8.83
N LEU A 57 4.65 -0.13 7.69
CA LEU A 57 4.52 1.27 7.34
C LEU A 57 3.17 1.48 6.64
N ALA A 58 2.57 2.65 6.83
CA ALA A 58 1.48 3.13 5.99
C ALA A 58 1.68 4.60 5.64
N VAL A 59 1.33 4.98 4.41
CA VAL A 59 1.12 6.38 4.03
C VAL A 59 -0.38 6.61 3.95
N LEU A 60 -0.86 7.61 4.69
CA LEU A 60 -2.23 8.10 4.57
C LEU A 60 -2.24 9.29 3.63
N VAL A 61 -3.04 9.18 2.58
CA VAL A 61 -3.19 10.17 1.52
C VAL A 61 -4.60 10.76 1.62
N PRO A 62 -4.73 12.01 2.11
CA PRO A 62 -6.00 12.73 2.07
C PRO A 62 -6.47 12.88 0.62
N ASN A 63 -7.74 12.57 0.36
CA ASN A 63 -8.35 12.74 -0.96
C ASN A 63 -9.39 13.85 -1.03
N GLU A 64 -9.85 14.37 0.10
CA GLU A 64 -10.82 15.46 0.15
C GLU A 64 -10.19 16.85 -0.02
N ASP A 65 -8.89 16.97 0.24
CA ASP A 65 -8.15 18.23 0.07
C ASP A 65 -6.73 17.91 -0.47
N PRO A 66 -6.40 18.30 -1.71
CA PRO A 66 -5.11 18.02 -2.34
C PRO A 66 -3.93 18.81 -1.76
N GLU A 67 -4.20 19.85 -0.95
CA GLU A 67 -3.19 20.68 -0.28
C GLU A 67 -2.73 20.07 1.06
N LEU A 68 -3.47 19.11 1.60
CA LEU A 68 -3.06 18.41 2.82
C LEU A 68 -1.88 17.47 2.56
N GLU A 69 -0.86 17.56 3.41
CA GLU A 69 0.31 16.69 3.31
C GLU A 69 -0.02 15.24 3.69
N PRO A 70 0.38 14.25 2.89
CA PRO A 70 0.30 12.84 3.27
C PRO A 70 1.11 12.55 4.53
N THR A 71 0.58 11.70 5.40
CA THR A 71 1.23 11.34 6.67
C THR A 71 1.74 9.92 6.68
N VAL A 72 2.86 9.67 7.37
CA VAL A 72 3.46 8.33 7.47
C VAL A 72 3.25 7.76 8.87
N ARG A 73 2.66 6.56 8.94
CA ARG A 73 2.52 5.76 10.17
C ARG A 73 3.53 4.63 10.17
N ILE A 74 4.21 4.44 11.30
CA ILE A 74 5.19 3.38 11.51
C ILE A 74 4.65 2.45 12.60
N PHE A 75 4.37 1.20 12.24
CA PHE A 75 3.72 0.24 13.16
C PHE A 75 4.69 -0.65 13.92
N SER A 76 5.98 -0.63 13.58
CA SER A 76 6.97 -1.46 14.25
C SER A 76 7.69 -0.67 15.35
N PRO A 77 7.31 -0.87 16.64
CA PRO A 77 7.99 -0.21 17.76
C PRO A 77 9.42 -0.74 17.99
N GLU A 78 9.75 -1.92 17.47
CA GLU A 78 11.03 -2.62 17.70
C GLU A 78 12.06 -2.37 16.58
N GLY A 79 11.74 -1.57 15.57
CA GLY A 79 12.66 -1.22 14.47
C GLY A 79 12.69 -2.27 13.36
N HIS A 80 11.57 -2.44 12.64
CA HIS A 80 11.54 -3.30 11.45
C HIS A 80 12.51 -2.80 10.37
N VAL A 81 13.39 -3.68 9.92
CA VAL A 81 14.37 -3.36 8.86
C VAL A 81 13.76 -3.60 7.48
N VAL A 82 13.43 -2.51 6.80
CA VAL A 82 13.00 -2.52 5.40
C VAL A 82 14.20 -2.24 4.49
N PRO A 83 14.47 -3.07 3.46
CA PRO A 83 15.50 -2.77 2.47
C PRO A 83 15.23 -1.45 1.75
N TYR A 84 16.27 -0.62 1.56
CA TYR A 84 16.13 0.70 0.93
C TYR A 84 15.44 0.64 -0.45
N GLY A 85 15.75 -0.37 -1.26
CA GLY A 85 15.12 -0.54 -2.57
C GLY A 85 13.61 -0.80 -2.51
N ILE A 86 13.13 -1.47 -1.44
CA ILE A 86 11.72 -1.69 -1.17
C ILE A 86 11.06 -0.42 -0.64
N LEU A 87 11.73 0.28 0.28
CA LEU A 87 11.23 1.56 0.80
C LEU A 87 11.06 2.59 -0.33
N ARG A 88 12.06 2.73 -1.21
CA ARG A 88 11.99 3.63 -2.37
C ARG A 88 10.80 3.29 -3.27
N TRP A 89 10.63 2.02 -3.59
CA TRP A 89 9.50 1.54 -4.37
C TRP A 89 8.15 1.85 -3.71
N PHE A 90 8.03 1.58 -2.42
CA PHE A 90 6.82 1.91 -1.67
C PHE A 90 6.49 3.41 -1.74
N MET A 91 7.51 4.27 -1.61
CA MET A 91 7.32 5.72 -1.74
C MET A 91 6.91 6.13 -3.16
N GLU A 92 7.36 5.44 -4.20
CA GLU A 92 6.87 5.64 -5.58
C GLU A 92 5.37 5.31 -5.67
N GLN A 93 4.93 4.18 -5.10
CA GLN A 93 3.51 3.81 -5.06
C GLN A 93 2.64 4.82 -4.30
N ALA A 94 3.16 5.36 -3.19
CA ALA A 94 2.49 6.40 -2.43
C ALA A 94 2.39 7.71 -3.24
N ALA A 95 3.46 8.12 -3.91
CA ALA A 95 3.45 9.30 -4.79
C ALA A 95 2.44 9.15 -5.94
N ASP A 96 2.37 7.96 -6.56
CA ASP A 96 1.36 7.66 -7.58
C ASP A 96 -0.07 7.70 -7.03
N GLN A 97 -0.28 7.35 -5.75
CA GLN A 97 -1.59 7.47 -5.10
C GLN A 97 -1.95 8.93 -4.82
N VAL A 98 -1.00 9.77 -4.38
CA VAL A 98 -1.20 11.21 -4.19
C VAL A 98 -1.64 11.86 -5.48
N GLU A 99 -0.94 11.58 -6.58
CA GLU A 99 -1.29 12.13 -7.88
C GLU A 99 -2.68 11.66 -8.35
N ARG A 100 -3.01 10.37 -8.15
CA ARG A 100 -4.36 9.86 -8.44
C ARG A 100 -5.44 10.56 -7.63
N CYS A 101 -5.21 10.83 -6.34
CA CYS A 101 -6.15 11.57 -5.50
C CYS A 101 -6.34 13.01 -5.99
N ARG A 102 -5.26 13.70 -6.37
CA ARG A 102 -5.34 15.06 -6.93
C ARG A 102 -6.13 15.12 -8.22
N VAL A 103 -5.82 14.24 -9.16
CA VAL A 103 -6.53 14.14 -10.44
C VAL A 103 -8.01 13.79 -10.21
N ALA A 104 -8.32 12.91 -9.27
CA ALA A 104 -9.70 12.56 -8.93
C ALA A 104 -10.46 13.73 -8.28
N PHE A 105 -9.80 14.54 -7.45
CA PHE A 105 -10.37 15.75 -6.87
C PHE A 105 -10.72 16.77 -7.96
N GLU A 106 -9.79 17.07 -8.88
CA GLU A 106 -10.01 17.98 -10.01
C GLU A 106 -11.15 17.52 -10.95
N GLN A 107 -11.31 16.20 -11.12
CA GLN A 107 -12.40 15.61 -11.92
C GLN A 107 -13.71 15.50 -11.15
N GLY A 108 -13.64 15.59 -9.82
CA GLY A 108 -14.72 15.37 -8.86
C GLY A 108 -15.32 16.65 -8.29
N GLU A 109 -14.99 17.82 -8.83
CA GLU A 109 -15.80 19.05 -8.69
C GLU A 109 -16.93 19.02 -9.75
N PRO A 110 -18.11 18.40 -9.49
CA PRO A 110 -19.29 18.87 -10.19
C PRO A 110 -19.54 20.30 -9.71
N ASP A 111 -19.90 21.19 -10.64
CA ASP A 111 -20.45 22.50 -10.35
C ASP A 111 -21.38 22.48 -9.11
N GLU A 112 -20.90 22.90 -7.94
CA GLU A 112 -21.75 23.47 -6.90
C GLU A 112 -21.83 24.99 -7.12
N LEU A 113 -22.35 25.36 -8.29
CA LEU A 113 -23.06 26.60 -8.53
C LEU A 113 -24.46 26.25 -9.03
N GLY A 114 -25.45 26.38 -8.15
CA GLY A 114 -26.87 26.25 -8.46
C GLY A 114 -27.77 26.56 -7.28
#